data_AF-A0A9X0A4D9-F1
#
_entry.id   AF-A0A9X0A4D9-F1
#
_cell.length_a   1.000
_cell.length_b   1.000
_cell.length_c   1.000
_cell.angle_alpha   90.00
_cell.angle_beta   90.00
_cell.angle_gamma   90.00
#
_symmetry.space_group_name_H-M   'P 1'
#
loop_
_entity.id
_entity.type
_entity.pdbx_description
1 polymer ?
#
loop_
_entity_poly.entity_id
_entity_poly.type
_entity_poly.pdbx_seq_one_letter_code
_entity_poly.pdbx_strand_id
1 'polypeptide(L)'
;MSFNSTRLSGDSECLILTFYNHDDVSKNTSPYYQITLVVCIITSLLAPMTVAANALILAAIWKNPSLRTPSYVLLAGLTFTDFSTGLLCQPVFVVYKLAELAGNRKLFCIAGVVTESVALFLVSLTGVVITMIAVERWLHMSRRSLLTVCRVVILYITFVVVLILGVAGRIFSLLYSVKASSTFYKAT
;
A
#
# COMPACT_ATOMS: atom_id res chain seq x y z
N MET A 1 0.30 -29.30 22.39
CA MET A 1 1.00 -29.04 21.13
C MET A 1 1.04 -27.53 20.90
N SER A 2 2.23 -26.98 20.75
CA SER A 2 2.55 -25.55 20.77
C SER A 2 1.98 -24.81 19.56
N PHE A 3 1.13 -23.82 19.81
CA PHE A 3 0.70 -22.83 18.83
C PHE A 3 1.90 -21.92 18.47
N ASN A 4 2.34 -21.98 17.21
CA ASN A 4 3.48 -21.20 16.73
C ASN A 4 3.00 -19.81 16.28
N SER A 5 3.44 -18.78 17.00
CA SER A 5 2.92 -17.40 16.96
C SER A 5 3.19 -16.62 15.66
N THR A 6 3.93 -17.19 14.70
CA THR A 6 4.39 -16.50 13.49
C THR A 6 3.43 -16.63 12.30
N ARG A 7 2.42 -17.51 12.36
CA ARG A 7 1.38 -17.65 11.31
C ARG A 7 0.16 -16.74 11.52
N LEU A 8 0.06 -16.09 12.67
CA LEU A 8 -1.19 -15.48 13.14
C LEU A 8 -1.64 -14.20 12.43
N SER A 9 -0.77 -13.53 11.65
CA SER A 9 -1.07 -12.18 11.15
C SER A 9 -1.74 -12.16 9.76
N GLY A 10 -1.59 -13.21 8.95
CA GLY A 10 -2.26 -13.32 7.64
C GLY A 10 -3.56 -14.12 7.69
N ASP A 11 -3.72 -14.94 8.72
CA ASP A 11 -4.88 -15.82 8.90
C ASP A 11 -6.08 -15.10 9.56
N SER A 12 -5.85 -13.97 10.27
CA SER A 12 -6.89 -13.23 11.01
C SER A 12 -7.95 -12.61 10.11
N GLU A 13 -7.56 -12.00 8.99
CA GLU A 13 -8.47 -11.36 8.03
C GLU A 13 -9.36 -12.39 7.31
N CYS A 14 -8.82 -13.58 7.02
CA CYS A 14 -9.58 -14.67 6.41
C CYS A 14 -10.53 -15.37 7.40
N LEU A 15 -10.15 -15.46 8.67
CA LEU A 15 -10.93 -16.11 9.72
C LEU A 15 -12.20 -15.32 10.07
N ILE A 16 -12.18 -13.98 9.96
CA ILE A 16 -13.34 -13.11 10.26
C ILE A 16 -14.59 -13.52 9.45
N LEU A 17 -14.43 -14.04 8.23
CA LEU A 17 -15.55 -14.54 7.44
C LEU A 17 -16.16 -15.84 7.98
N THR A 18 -15.45 -16.67 8.75
CA THR A 18 -16.10 -17.82 9.41
C THR A 18 -17.11 -17.40 10.47
N PHE A 19 -16.89 -16.26 11.14
CA PHE A 19 -17.85 -15.67 12.08
C PHE A 19 -18.96 -14.87 11.37
N TYR A 20 -18.64 -14.15 10.30
CA TYR A 20 -19.62 -13.28 9.62
C TYR A 20 -20.68 -14.02 8.79
N ASN A 21 -20.44 -15.29 8.41
CA ASN A 21 -21.40 -16.09 7.64
C ASN A 21 -22.59 -16.65 8.46
N HIS A 22 -22.80 -16.23 9.71
CA HIS A 22 -23.98 -16.63 10.47
C HIS A 22 -25.19 -15.69 10.32
N ASP A 23 -25.03 -14.50 9.72
CA ASP A 23 -26.16 -13.57 9.49
C ASP A 23 -26.32 -13.20 8.00
N ASP A 24 -26.67 -14.20 7.19
CA ASP A 24 -27.29 -13.94 5.89
C ASP A 24 -28.76 -13.56 6.12
N VAL A 25 -29.10 -12.27 6.08
CA VAL A 25 -30.38 -11.70 5.57
C VAL A 25 -30.30 -10.15 5.59
N SER A 26 -30.51 -9.52 4.42
CA SER A 26 -30.64 -8.05 4.17
C SER A 26 -29.39 -7.27 3.67
N LYS A 27 -28.73 -7.77 2.61
CA LYS A 27 -27.55 -7.11 2.01
C LYS A 27 -27.83 -5.83 1.21
N ASN A 28 -29.04 -5.62 0.67
CA ASN A 28 -29.34 -4.48 -0.22
C ASN A 28 -29.86 -3.21 0.51
N THR A 29 -30.28 -3.32 1.77
CA THR A 29 -30.88 -2.21 2.55
C THR A 29 -30.00 -1.77 3.70
N SER A 30 -28.86 -2.44 3.94
CA SER A 30 -27.94 -2.03 5.00
C SER A 30 -27.26 -0.70 4.63
N PRO A 31 -27.18 0.27 5.57
CA PRO A 31 -26.43 1.51 5.35
C PRO A 31 -24.95 1.22 5.03
N TYR A 32 -24.43 0.10 5.53
CA TYR A 32 -23.07 -0.37 5.25
C TYR A 32 -22.80 -0.60 3.75
N TYR A 33 -23.72 -1.29 3.06
CA TYR A 33 -23.60 -1.55 1.63
C TYR A 33 -23.57 -0.25 0.82
N GLN A 34 -24.50 0.66 1.11
CA GLN A 34 -24.60 1.96 0.43
C GLN A 34 -23.36 2.82 0.63
N ILE A 35 -22.87 2.93 1.87
CA ILE A 35 -21.64 3.68 2.19
C ILE A 35 -20.45 3.08 1.44
N THR A 36 -20.29 1.75 1.44
CA THR A 36 -19.17 1.09 0.78
C THR A 36 -19.17 1.33 -0.73
N LEU A 37 -20.34 1.28 -1.39
CA LEU A 37 -20.45 1.58 -2.81
C LEU A 37 -20.11 3.05 -3.13
N VAL A 38 -20.62 3.99 -2.34
CA VAL A 38 -20.32 5.41 -2.51
C VAL A 38 -18.82 5.66 -2.38
N VAL A 39 -18.16 5.06 -1.38
CA VAL A 39 -16.71 5.14 -1.21
C VAL A 39 -15.98 4.56 -2.42
N CYS A 40 -16.41 3.40 -2.93
CA CYS A 40 -15.78 2.81 -4.11
C CYS A 40 -15.90 3.71 -5.35
N ILE A 41 -17.05 4.34 -5.56
CA ILE A 41 -17.27 5.30 -6.67
C ILE A 41 -16.34 6.50 -6.51
N ILE A 42 -16.31 7.12 -5.33
CA ILE A 42 -15.46 8.28 -5.05
C ILE A 42 -13.99 7.92 -5.25
N THR A 43 -13.51 6.83 -4.66
CA THR A 43 -12.12 6.36 -4.82
C THR A 43 -11.79 6.06 -6.27
N SER A 44 -12.70 5.46 -7.03
CA SER A 44 -12.48 5.18 -8.46
C SER A 44 -12.37 6.46 -9.31
N LEU A 45 -13.08 7.53 -8.93
CA LEU A 45 -12.98 8.84 -9.59
C LEU A 45 -11.72 9.61 -9.16
N LEU A 46 -11.32 9.49 -7.88
CA LEU A 46 -10.11 10.11 -7.36
C LEU A 46 -8.83 9.47 -7.90
N ALA A 47 -8.86 8.18 -8.26
CA ALA A 47 -7.71 7.45 -8.76
C ALA A 47 -7.09 8.11 -10.02
N PRO A 48 -7.81 8.29 -11.13
CA PRO A 48 -7.25 8.93 -12.31
C PRO A 48 -6.88 10.40 -12.05
N MET A 49 -7.61 11.10 -11.18
CA MET A 49 -7.29 12.50 -10.84
C MET A 49 -5.96 12.61 -10.10
N THR A 50 -5.73 11.77 -9.09
CA THR A 50 -4.47 11.73 -8.33
C THR A 50 -3.30 11.28 -9.18
N VAL A 51 -3.51 10.28 -10.05
CA VAL A 51 -2.51 9.83 -11.03
C VAL A 51 -2.15 10.97 -11.99
N ALA A 52 -3.14 11.62 -12.60
CA ALA A 52 -2.90 12.69 -13.57
C ALA A 52 -2.21 13.90 -12.92
N ALA A 53 -2.69 14.36 -11.76
CA ALA A 53 -2.12 15.50 -11.05
C ALA A 53 -0.64 15.27 -10.69
N ASN A 54 -0.34 14.12 -10.08
CA ASN A 54 1.02 13.79 -9.69
C ASN A 54 1.93 13.49 -10.89
N ALA A 55 1.40 12.90 -11.96
CA ALA A 55 2.15 12.68 -13.20
C ALA A 55 2.51 14.01 -13.89
N LEU A 56 1.60 14.99 -13.90
CA LEU A 56 1.87 16.32 -14.45
C LEU A 56 2.95 17.05 -13.66
N ILE A 57 2.91 16.98 -12.32
CA ILE A 57 3.96 17.58 -11.48
C ILE A 57 5.30 16.88 -11.75
N LEU A 58 5.32 15.55 -11.79
CA LEU A 58 6.53 14.78 -12.08
C LEU A 58 7.11 15.12 -13.47
N ALA A 59 6.25 15.25 -14.49
CA ALA A 59 6.64 15.65 -15.84
C ALA A 59 7.19 17.08 -15.88
N ALA A 60 6.59 18.01 -15.14
CA ALA A 60 7.07 19.38 -15.04
C ALA A 60 8.47 19.46 -14.39
N ILE A 61 8.73 18.64 -13.37
CA ILE A 61 10.05 18.53 -12.73
C ILE A 61 11.07 17.94 -13.71
N TRP A 62 10.71 16.87 -14.43
CA TRP A 62 11.63 16.23 -15.39
C TRP A 62 12.00 17.18 -16.53
N LYS A 63 11.04 17.94 -17.05
CA LYS A 63 11.24 18.85 -18.19
C LYS A 63 12.19 20.02 -17.87
N ASN A 64 12.35 20.39 -16.59
CA ASN A 64 13.13 21.55 -16.17
C ASN A 64 14.39 21.15 -15.39
N PRO A 65 15.51 20.84 -16.08
CA PRO A 65 16.75 20.42 -15.42
C PRO A 65 17.45 21.52 -14.61
N SER A 66 17.09 22.80 -14.81
CA SER A 66 17.60 23.93 -14.01
C SER A 66 17.12 23.90 -12.55
N LEU A 67 16.10 23.09 -12.24
CA LEU A 67 15.54 22.91 -10.90
C LEU A 67 16.14 21.70 -10.17
N ARG A 68 17.30 21.15 -10.59
CA ARG A 68 17.99 20.02 -9.95
C ARG A 68 18.65 20.40 -8.60
N THR A 69 17.90 21.03 -7.71
CA THR A 69 18.24 21.14 -6.30
C THR A 69 17.75 19.89 -5.57
N PRO A 70 18.40 19.49 -4.46
CA PRO A 70 17.99 18.32 -3.66
C PRO A 70 16.50 18.33 -3.30
N SER A 71 15.91 19.51 -3.09
CA SER A 71 14.50 19.68 -2.77
C SER A 71 13.55 19.19 -3.87
N TYR A 72 13.90 19.38 -5.15
CA TYR A 72 13.08 18.92 -6.27
C TYR A 72 13.18 17.41 -6.47
N VAL A 73 14.32 16.80 -6.13
CA VAL A 73 14.47 15.33 -6.14
C VAL A 73 13.57 14.70 -5.07
N LEU A 74 13.50 15.30 -3.88
CA LEU A 74 12.58 14.83 -2.84
C LEU A 74 11.12 15.06 -3.19
N LEU A 75 10.80 16.20 -3.81
CA LEU A 75 9.45 16.48 -4.32
C LEU A 75 9.04 15.49 -5.43
N ALA A 76 9.98 15.12 -6.31
CA ALA A 76 9.75 14.07 -7.30
C ALA A 76 9.49 12.71 -6.63
N GLY A 77 10.19 12.39 -5.55
CA GLY A 77 9.93 11.20 -4.74
C GLY A 77 8.52 11.20 -4.13
N LEU A 78 8.07 12.34 -3.58
CA LEU A 78 6.75 12.48 -2.98
C LEU A 78 5.64 12.30 -4.03
N THR A 79 5.75 13.03 -5.13
CA THR A 79 4.80 12.95 -6.26
C THR A 79 4.78 11.55 -6.89
N PHE A 80 5.92 10.85 -6.92
CA PHE A 80 5.96 9.45 -7.34
C PHE A 80 5.23 8.51 -6.37
N THR A 81 5.37 8.70 -5.06
CA THR A 81 4.61 7.91 -4.07
C THR A 81 3.11 8.18 -4.15
N ASP A 82 2.71 9.43 -4.36
CA ASP A 82 1.30 9.80 -4.50
C ASP A 82 0.69 9.29 -5.81
N PHE A 83 1.45 9.37 -6.91
CA PHE A 83 1.10 8.74 -8.19
C PHE A 83 0.89 7.23 -8.03
N SER A 84 1.83 6.55 -7.37
CA SER A 84 1.77 5.11 -7.13
C SER A 84 0.59 4.73 -6.25
N THR A 85 0.23 5.59 -5.28
CA THR A 85 -0.94 5.41 -4.43
C THR A 85 -2.24 5.48 -5.24
N GLY A 86 -2.36 6.46 -6.14
CA GLY A 86 -3.50 6.56 -7.06
C GLY A 86 -3.60 5.38 -8.03
N LEU A 87 -2.46 4.87 -8.49
CA LEU A 87 -2.41 3.79 -9.47
C LEU A 87 -2.61 2.40 -8.87
N LEU A 88 -2.11 2.15 -7.65
CA LEU A 88 -2.11 0.81 -7.05
C LEU A 88 -3.05 0.72 -5.85
N CYS A 89 -2.94 1.64 -4.88
CA CYS A 89 -3.68 1.52 -3.63
C CYS A 89 -5.20 1.69 -3.86
N GLN A 90 -5.59 2.69 -4.66
CA GLN A 90 -7.01 2.98 -4.91
C GLN A 90 -7.74 1.84 -5.66
N PRO A 91 -7.25 1.29 -6.78
CA PRO A 91 -7.94 0.18 -7.44
C PRO A 91 -7.94 -1.12 -6.63
N VAL A 92 -6.84 -1.44 -5.93
CA VAL A 92 -6.78 -2.65 -5.10
C VAL A 92 -7.76 -2.54 -3.92
N PHE A 93 -7.89 -1.35 -3.32
CA PHE A 93 -8.89 -1.08 -2.28
C PHE A 93 -10.33 -1.27 -2.78
N VAL A 94 -10.63 -0.80 -3.99
CA VAL A 94 -11.95 -1.02 -4.61
C VAL A 94 -12.19 -2.51 -4.84
N VAL A 95 -11.21 -3.26 -5.36
CA VAL A 95 -11.33 -4.72 -5.55
C VAL A 95 -11.56 -5.43 -4.22
N TYR A 96 -10.84 -5.05 -3.16
CA TYR A 96 -11.03 -5.58 -1.81
C TYR A 96 -12.46 -5.40 -1.32
N LYS A 97 -13.00 -4.18 -1.43
CA LYS A 97 -14.39 -3.88 -1.04
C LYS A 97 -15.43 -4.56 -1.91
N LEU A 98 -15.23 -4.64 -3.23
CA LEU A 98 -16.13 -5.36 -4.13
C LEU A 98 -16.10 -6.88 -3.87
N ALA A 99 -14.95 -7.45 -3.53
CA ALA A 99 -14.83 -8.87 -3.17
C ALA A 99 -15.56 -9.19 -1.86
N GLU A 100 -15.56 -8.25 -0.91
CA GLU A 100 -16.36 -8.29 0.33
C GLU A 100 -17.85 -8.36 0.02
N LEU A 101 -18.33 -7.41 -0.82
CA LEU A 101 -19.73 -7.30 -1.24
C LEU A 101 -20.20 -8.52 -2.04
N ALA A 102 -19.33 -9.08 -2.88
CA ALA A 102 -19.62 -10.27 -3.68
C ALA A 102 -19.57 -11.58 -2.87
N GLY A 103 -19.14 -11.54 -1.60
CA GLY A 103 -18.99 -12.74 -0.76
C GLY A 103 -17.89 -13.70 -1.24
N ASN A 104 -16.99 -13.26 -2.13
CA ASN A 104 -15.93 -14.11 -2.67
C ASN A 104 -14.74 -14.16 -1.70
N ARG A 105 -14.79 -15.11 -0.77
CA ARG A 105 -13.81 -15.24 0.33
C ARG A 105 -12.35 -15.32 -0.14
N LYS A 106 -12.08 -16.06 -1.22
CA LYS A 106 -10.71 -16.22 -1.75
C LYS A 106 -10.18 -14.89 -2.30
N LEU A 107 -11.00 -14.19 -3.09
CA LEU A 107 -10.62 -12.90 -3.67
C LEU A 107 -10.47 -11.82 -2.60
N PHE A 108 -11.37 -11.79 -1.60
CA PHE A 108 -11.33 -10.86 -0.49
C PHE A 108 -10.04 -11.02 0.33
N CYS A 109 -9.67 -12.23 0.73
CA CYS A 109 -8.43 -12.49 1.46
C CYS A 109 -7.19 -12.03 0.70
N ILE A 110 -7.12 -12.36 -0.59
CA ILE A 110 -5.99 -11.98 -1.43
C ILE A 110 -5.93 -10.46 -1.59
N ALA A 111 -7.07 -9.84 -1.93
CA ALA A 111 -7.15 -8.40 -2.13
C ALA A 111 -6.90 -7.64 -0.83
N GLY A 112 -7.34 -8.13 0.34
CA GLY A 112 -7.13 -7.51 1.64
C GLY A 112 -5.66 -7.47 2.02
N VAL A 113 -4.97 -8.62 1.97
CA VAL A 113 -3.54 -8.68 2.29
C VAL A 113 -2.71 -7.87 1.29
N VAL A 114 -3.07 -7.89 0.00
CA VAL A 114 -2.40 -7.04 -1.00
C VAL A 114 -2.66 -5.57 -0.72
N THR A 115 -3.90 -5.17 -0.40
CA THR A 115 -4.25 -3.78 -0.06
C THR A 115 -3.45 -3.31 1.15
N GLU A 116 -3.44 -4.07 2.23
CA GLU A 116 -2.70 -3.76 3.46
C GLU A 116 -1.20 -3.65 3.18
N SER A 117 -0.64 -4.61 2.45
CA SER A 117 0.79 -4.63 2.12
C SER A 117 1.20 -3.43 1.27
N VAL A 118 0.41 -3.10 0.24
CA VAL A 118 0.65 -1.94 -0.63
C VAL A 118 0.48 -0.63 0.14
N ALA A 119 -0.53 -0.53 0.99
CA ALA A 119 -0.77 0.65 1.82
C ALA A 119 0.37 0.89 2.81
N LEU A 120 0.81 -0.15 3.54
CA LEU A 120 1.93 -0.08 4.47
C LEU A 120 3.23 0.32 3.76
N PHE A 121 3.47 -0.23 2.57
CA PHE A 121 4.62 0.11 1.75
C PHE A 121 4.62 1.60 1.37
N LEU A 122 3.52 2.09 0.81
CA LEU A 122 3.39 3.47 0.34
C LEU A 122 3.44 4.47 1.49
N VAL A 123 2.72 4.22 2.60
CA VAL A 123 2.78 5.07 3.80
C VAL A 123 4.20 5.16 4.34
N SER A 124 4.91 4.04 4.38
CA SER A 124 6.31 4.02 4.82
C SER A 124 7.20 4.82 3.87
N LEU A 125 7.05 4.65 2.55
CA LEU A 125 7.80 5.43 1.57
C LEU A 125 7.54 6.93 1.71
N THR A 126 6.28 7.35 1.80
CA THR A 126 5.89 8.75 1.99
C THR A 126 6.49 9.31 3.29
N GLY A 127 6.39 8.57 4.40
CA GLY A 127 6.97 8.98 5.69
C GLY A 127 8.49 9.18 5.61
N VAL A 128 9.18 8.33 4.87
CA VAL A 128 10.62 8.46 4.67
C VAL A 128 10.95 9.67 3.78
N VAL A 129 10.22 9.89 2.69
CA VAL A 129 10.40 11.09 1.84
C VAL A 129 10.18 12.37 2.64
N ILE A 130 9.14 12.43 3.46
CA ILE A 130 8.89 13.59 4.34
C ILE A 130 10.03 13.79 5.33
N THR A 131 10.56 12.70 5.91
CA THR A 131 11.70 12.75 6.81
C THR A 131 12.95 13.28 6.09
N MET A 132 13.19 12.87 4.85
CA MET A 132 14.28 13.40 4.03
C MET A 132 14.12 14.90 3.79
N ILE A 133 12.91 15.37 3.50
CA ILE A 133 12.63 16.81 3.31
C ILE A 133 12.93 17.57 4.60
N ALA A 134 12.56 17.02 5.75
CA ALA A 134 12.86 17.62 7.06
C ALA A 134 14.37 17.67 7.33
N VAL A 135 15.10 16.59 7.06
CA VAL A 135 16.57 16.52 7.23
C VAL A 135 17.28 17.49 6.30
N GLU A 136 16.87 17.56 5.02
CA GLU A 136 17.43 18.51 4.05
C GLU A 136 17.27 19.96 4.55
N ARG A 137 16.05 20.34 4.96
CA ARG A 137 15.77 21.69 5.48
C ARG A 137 16.56 21.99 6.75
N TRP A 138 16.66 21.02 7.66
CA TRP A 138 17.43 21.18 8.89
C TRP A 138 18.92 21.35 8.62
N LEU A 139 19.47 20.59 7.66
CA LEU A 139 20.88 20.68 7.26
C LEU A 139 21.19 22.03 6.61
N HIS A 140 20.31 22.48 5.72
CA HIS A 140 20.41 23.79 5.06
C HIS A 140 20.47 24.91 6.11
N MET A 141 19.59 24.86 7.13
CA MET A 141 19.59 25.83 8.22
C MET A 141 20.83 25.72 9.13
N SER A 142 21.26 24.50 9.44
CA SER A 142 22.37 24.26 10.37
C SER A 142 23.77 24.38 9.75
N ARG A 143 23.88 24.64 8.44
CA ARG A 143 25.16 24.71 7.68
C ARG A 143 26.09 23.51 7.93
N ARG A 144 25.53 22.32 8.20
CA ARG A 144 26.32 21.10 8.46
C ARG A 144 26.64 20.36 7.16
N SER A 145 27.78 19.67 7.13
CA SER A 145 28.44 19.18 5.92
C SER A 145 27.83 17.93 5.27
N LEU A 146 28.17 17.72 3.98
CA LEU A 146 27.76 16.63 3.07
C LEU A 146 27.94 15.20 3.61
N LEU A 147 28.83 14.97 4.57
CA LEU A 147 29.07 13.63 5.15
C LEU A 147 27.83 13.07 5.88
N THR A 148 26.97 13.95 6.41
CA THR A 148 25.71 13.54 7.02
C THR A 148 24.67 13.10 5.98
N VAL A 149 24.66 13.72 4.80
CA VAL A 149 23.74 13.39 3.70
C VAL A 149 24.01 12.00 3.15
N CYS A 150 25.28 11.63 2.92
CA CYS A 150 25.62 10.28 2.47
C CYS A 150 25.14 9.20 3.43
N ARG A 151 25.32 9.40 4.75
CA ARG A 151 24.86 8.43 5.76
C ARG A 151 23.34 8.29 5.77
N VAL A 152 22.62 9.42 5.67
CA VAL A 152 21.15 9.43 5.63
C VAL A 152 20.62 8.76 4.36
N VAL A 153 21.25 9.02 3.20
CA VAL A 153 20.87 8.37 1.93
C VAL A 153 21.15 6.86 1.95
N ILE A 154 22.26 6.42 2.54
CA ILE A 154 22.54 4.99 2.69
C ILE A 154 21.47 4.33 3.59
N LEU A 155 21.21 4.92 4.76
CA LEU A 155 20.17 4.43 5.68
C LEU A 155 18.80 4.37 5.00
N TYR A 156 18.47 5.38 4.20
CA TYR A 156 17.27 5.45 3.37
C TYR A 156 17.18 4.26 2.40
N ILE A 157 18.21 4.05 1.58
CA ILE A 157 18.22 2.97 0.58
C ILE A 157 18.07 1.62 1.29
N THR A 158 18.79 1.39 2.38
CA THR A 158 18.64 0.16 3.17
C THR A 158 17.23 -0.01 3.73
N PHE A 159 16.60 1.05 4.25
CA PHE A 159 15.25 0.97 4.78
C PHE A 159 14.23 0.62 3.70
N VAL A 160 14.31 1.29 2.54
CA VAL A 160 13.46 0.99 1.38
C VAL A 160 13.63 -0.45 0.90
N VAL A 161 14.88 -0.94 0.79
CA VAL A 161 15.15 -2.32 0.39
C VAL A 161 14.55 -3.33 1.39
N VAL A 162 14.72 -3.09 2.69
CA VAL A 162 14.13 -3.94 3.74
C VAL A 162 12.61 -3.96 3.65
N LEU A 163 11.98 -2.82 3.40
CA LEU A 163 10.53 -2.75 3.21
C LEU A 163 10.07 -3.55 1.97
N ILE A 164 10.77 -3.42 0.84
CA ILE A 164 10.46 -4.17 -0.38
C ILE A 164 10.55 -5.68 -0.11
N LEU A 165 11.62 -6.14 0.54
CA LEU A 165 11.81 -7.54 0.89
C LEU A 165 10.73 -8.04 1.87
N GLY A 166 10.36 -7.23 2.86
CA GLY A 166 9.30 -7.55 3.81
C GLY A 166 7.95 -7.74 3.12
N VAL A 167 7.56 -6.79 2.26
CA VAL A 167 6.30 -6.85 1.49
C VAL A 167 6.30 -8.04 0.54
N ALA A 168 7.38 -8.26 -0.20
CA ALA A 168 7.51 -9.41 -1.11
C ALA A 168 7.39 -10.74 -0.34
N GLY A 169 8.02 -10.84 0.83
CA GLY A 169 7.90 -12.02 1.69
C GLY A 169 6.47 -12.27 2.18
N ARG A 170 5.74 -11.23 2.57
CA ARG A 170 4.32 -11.34 3.00
C ARG A 170 3.43 -11.81 1.86
N ILE A 171 3.57 -11.21 0.68
CA ILE A 171 2.81 -11.61 -0.52
C ILE A 171 3.13 -13.05 -0.92
N PHE A 172 4.41 -13.42 -0.95
CA PHE A 172 4.84 -14.78 -1.31
C PHE A 172 4.31 -15.82 -0.32
N SER A 173 4.38 -15.54 0.98
CA SER A 173 3.83 -16.42 2.03
C SER A 173 2.33 -16.65 1.85
N LEU A 174 1.57 -15.60 1.52
CA LEU A 174 0.14 -15.72 1.25
C LEU A 174 -0.14 -16.60 0.02
N LEU A 175 0.55 -16.33 -1.09
CA LEU A 175 0.40 -17.10 -2.32
C LEU A 175 0.70 -18.58 -2.10
N TYR A 176 1.73 -18.88 -1.31
CA TYR A 176 2.08 -20.24 -0.93
C TYR A 176 0.97 -20.91 -0.10
N SER A 177 0.44 -20.23 0.93
CA SER A 177 -0.66 -20.75 1.76
C SER A 177 -1.93 -21.01 0.94
N VAL A 178 -2.31 -20.10 0.05
CA VAL A 178 -3.49 -20.26 -0.83
C VAL A 178 -3.29 -21.44 -1.79
N LYS A 179 -2.09 -21.57 -2.36
CA LYS A 179 -1.77 -22.67 -3.28
C LYS A 179 -1.77 -24.03 -2.57
N ALA A 180 -1.25 -24.09 -1.34
CA ALA A 180 -1.32 -25.30 -0.51
C ALA A 180 -2.78 -25.71 -0.24
N SER A 181 -3.65 -24.78 0.17
CA SER A 181 -5.07 -25.05 0.45
C SER A 181 -5.86 -25.50 -0.79
N SER A 182 -5.58 -24.92 -1.96
CA SER A 182 -6.24 -25.32 -3.22
C SER A 182 -5.80 -26.70 -3.73
N THR A 183 -4.55 -27.09 -3.46
CA THR A 183 -4.04 -28.42 -3.82
C THR A 183 -4.66 -29.49 -2.94
N PHE A 184 -4.86 -29.19 -1.65
CA PHE A 184 -5.54 -30.08 -0.70
C PHE A 184 -7.00 -30.34 -1.10
N TYR A 185 -7.75 -29.31 -1.52
CA TYR A 185 -9.15 -29.45 -1.96
C TYR A 185 -9.32 -30.21 -3.29
N LYS A 186 -8.28 -30.29 -4.13
CA LYS A 186 -8.32 -31.08 -5.38
C LYS A 186 -7.93 -32.54 -5.20
N ALA A 187 -7.33 -32.90 -4.06
CA ALA A 187 -6.84 -34.25 -3.78
C ALA A 187 -7.82 -35.08 -2.92
N THR A 188 -8.97 -34.51 -2.55
CA THR A 188 -10.07 -35.18 -1.82
C THR A 188 -11.29 -35.23 -2.74
#